data_AF-A0A3N5ZRN9-F1
#
_entry.id   AF-A0A3N5ZRN9-F1
#
_cell.length_a   1.000
_cell.length_b   1.000
_cell.length_c   1.000
_cell.angle_alpha   90.00
_cell.angle_beta   90.00
_cell.angle_gamma   90.00
#
_symmetry.space_group_name_H-M   'P 1'
#
loop_
_entity.id
_entity.type
_entity.pdbx_description
1 polymer ?
#
loop_
_entity_poly.entity_id
_entity_poly.type
_entity_poly.pdbx_seq_one_letter_code
_entity_poly.pdbx_strand_id
1 'polypeptide(L)'
;MSKEQIKGLSIILSIMMIIGLVLMFFSVSIGTYLGDSWASSQPDGYLDNRYEVVIENYINNFVIIGSILFGVGILTGVFTYIKSFSLKGNEDVSEND
;
A
#
# COMPACT_ATOMS: atom_id res chain seq x y z
N MET A 1 -8.93 -2.49 24.02
CA MET A 1 -9.44 -2.11 22.68
C MET A 1 -10.76 -2.82 22.48
N SER A 2 -11.85 -2.10 22.16
CA SER A 2 -13.13 -2.79 21.97
C SER A 2 -13.07 -3.65 20.69
N LYS A 3 -13.84 -4.75 20.64
CA LYS A 3 -13.91 -5.63 19.45
C LYS A 3 -14.28 -4.84 18.18
N GLU A 4 -15.06 -3.77 18.33
CA GLU A 4 -15.48 -2.88 17.24
C GLU A 4 -14.32 -2.05 16.68
N GLN A 5 -13.45 -1.52 17.54
CA GLN A 5 -12.26 -0.76 17.13
C GLN A 5 -11.28 -1.65 16.34
N ILE A 6 -11.10 -2.90 16.77
CA ILE A 6 -10.24 -3.88 16.08
C ILE A 6 -10.83 -4.22 14.70
N LYS A 7 -12.15 -4.41 14.60
CA LYS A 7 -12.84 -4.69 13.34
C LYS A 7 -12.75 -3.52 12.36
N GLY A 8 -12.92 -2.29 12.83
CA GLY A 8 -12.77 -1.07 12.01
C GLY A 8 -11.35 -0.93 11.46
N LEU A 9 -10.33 -1.12 12.29
CA LEU A 9 -8.92 -1.08 11.86
C LEU A 9 -8.61 -2.16 10.81
N SER A 10 -9.14 -3.37 10.96
CA SER A 10 -8.96 -4.45 9.97
C SER A 10 -9.53 -4.09 8.59
N ILE A 11 -10.68 -3.41 8.55
CA ILE A 11 -11.30 -2.96 7.30
C ILE A 11 -10.43 -1.88 6.65
N ILE A 12 -10.01 -0.88 7.44
CA ILE A 12 -9.14 0.20 6.95
C ILE A 12 -7.85 -0.36 6.35
N LEU A 13 -7.21 -1.30 7.04
CA LEU A 13 -5.99 -1.96 6.56
C LEU A 13 -6.20 -2.76 5.28
N SER A 14 -7.34 -3.44 5.14
CA SER A 14 -7.68 -4.16 3.92
C SER A 14 -7.87 -3.20 2.74
N ILE A 15 -8.52 -2.07 2.96
CA ILE A 15 -8.66 -1.00 1.95
C ILE A 15 -7.27 -0.45 1.59
N MET A 16 -6.43 -0.19 2.59
CA MET A 16 -5.06 0.30 2.39
C MET A 16 -4.21 -0.67 1.54
N MET A 17 -4.38 -1.98 1.75
CA MET A 17 -3.71 -3.02 0.97
C MET A 17 -4.14 -3.00 -0.49
N ILE A 18 -5.45 -2.86 -0.76
CA ILE A 18 -5.99 -2.76 -2.12
C ILE A 18 -5.48 -1.49 -2.80
N ILE A 19 -5.48 -0.36 -2.09
CA ILE A 19 -4.94 0.90 -2.61
C ILE A 19 -3.44 0.75 -2.91
N GLY A 20 -2.66 0.10 -2.04
CA GLY A 20 -1.24 -0.16 -2.27
C GLY A 20 -0.98 -0.99 -3.53
N LEU A 21 -1.79 -2.02 -3.77
CA LEU A 21 -1.75 -2.80 -5.01
C LEU A 21 -2.06 -1.94 -6.23
N VAL A 22 -3.16 -1.17 -6.20
CA VAL A 22 -3.56 -0.30 -7.31
C VAL A 22 -2.44 0.70 -7.62
N LEU A 23 -1.87 1.36 -6.61
CA LEU A 23 -0.76 2.30 -6.80
C LEU A 23 0.46 1.65 -7.44
N MET A 24 0.79 0.42 -7.07
CA MET A 24 1.94 -0.29 -7.63
C MET A 24 1.73 -0.64 -9.10
N PHE A 25 0.58 -1.21 -9.46
CA PHE A 25 0.28 -1.62 -10.85
C PHE A 25 -0.04 -0.44 -11.78
N PHE A 26 -0.63 0.62 -11.26
CA PHE A 26 -0.96 1.83 -12.03
C PHE A 26 0.13 2.91 -11.92
N SER A 27 1.25 2.63 -11.25
CA SER A 27 2.36 3.58 -11.05
C SER A 27 2.87 4.18 -12.35
N VAL A 28 3.01 3.36 -13.40
CA VAL A 28 3.45 3.80 -14.73
C VAL A 28 2.44 4.79 -15.32
N SER A 29 1.15 4.45 -15.35
CA SER A 29 0.11 5.33 -15.90
C SER A 29 -0.01 6.65 -15.13
N ILE A 30 0.04 6.60 -13.80
CA ILE A 30 -0.03 7.80 -12.95
C ILE A 30 1.24 8.63 -13.11
N GLY A 31 2.41 7.99 -13.14
CA GLY A 31 3.70 8.64 -13.29
C GLY A 31 3.86 9.33 -14.64
N THR A 32 3.43 8.69 -15.73
CA THR A 32 3.38 9.30 -17.07
C THR A 32 2.41 10.47 -17.11
N TYR A 33 1.20 10.32 -16.57
CA TYR A 33 0.22 11.43 -16.54
C TYR A 33 0.75 12.67 -15.79
N LEU A 34 1.43 12.46 -14.66
CA LEU A 34 2.06 13.55 -13.92
C LEU A 34 3.29 14.10 -14.64
N GLY A 35 4.06 13.26 -15.30
CA GLY A 35 5.17 13.66 -16.15
C GLY A 35 4.72 14.54 -17.32
N ASP A 36 3.62 14.19 -17.98
CA ASP A 36 3.03 14.94 -19.09
C ASP A 36 2.50 16.29 -18.62
N SER A 37 1.80 16.30 -17.48
CA SER A 37 1.35 17.55 -16.84
C SER A 37 2.53 18.44 -16.48
N TRP A 38 3.58 17.87 -15.87
CA TRP A 38 4.80 18.59 -15.57
C TRP A 38 5.46 19.13 -16.85
N ALA A 39 5.57 18.33 -17.91
CA ALA A 39 6.15 18.73 -19.20
C ALA A 39 5.40 19.90 -19.83
N SER A 40 4.07 19.87 -19.79
CA SER A 40 3.21 20.94 -20.34
C SER A 40 3.36 22.28 -19.60
N SER A 41 3.90 22.26 -18.37
CA SER A 41 4.15 23.45 -17.55
C SER A 41 5.54 24.05 -17.75
N GLN A 42 6.42 23.39 -18.53
CA GLN A 42 7.79 23.86 -18.75
C GLN A 42 7.90 24.73 -20.00
N PRO A 43 8.86 25.69 -20.04
CA PRO A 43 9.17 26.46 -21.23
C PRO A 43 9.70 25.56 -22.36
N ASP A 44 9.45 25.96 -23.62
CA ASP A 44 9.95 25.26 -24.81
C ASP A 44 11.47 25.00 -24.70
N GLY A 45 11.88 23.74 -24.90
CA GLY A 45 13.29 23.30 -24.88
C GLY A 45 13.84 22.79 -23.54
N TYR A 46 13.04 22.78 -22.45
CA TYR A 46 13.47 22.26 -21.13
C TYR A 46 13.37 20.72 -20.99
N LEU A 47 12.82 20.03 -22.00
CA LEU A 47 12.34 18.65 -21.89
C LEU A 47 13.42 17.57 -22.11
N ASP A 48 14.45 17.85 -22.90
CA ASP A 48 15.24 16.83 -23.62
C ASP A 48 15.97 15.82 -22.70
N ASN A 49 16.41 16.24 -21.50
CA ASN A 49 17.14 15.36 -20.56
C ASN A 49 16.47 15.17 -19.19
N ARG A 50 15.36 15.86 -18.91
CA ARG A 50 14.78 15.91 -17.55
C ARG A 50 13.44 15.20 -17.46
N TYR A 51 12.74 15.05 -18.58
CA TYR A 51 11.43 14.44 -18.62
C TYR A 51 11.44 12.97 -18.18
N GLU A 52 12.38 12.17 -18.69
CA GLU A 52 12.52 10.76 -18.32
C GLU A 52 12.82 10.60 -16.83
N VAL A 53 13.77 11.38 -16.30
CA VAL A 53 14.12 11.39 -14.86
C VAL A 53 12.93 11.78 -13.98
N VAL A 54 12.10 12.74 -14.42
CA VAL A 54 10.91 13.16 -13.67
C VAL A 54 9.85 12.06 -13.66
N ILE A 55 9.59 11.42 -14.80
CA ILE A 55 8.65 10.29 -14.89
C ILE A 55 9.13 9.12 -14.03
N GLU A 56 10.38 8.70 -14.17
CA GLU A 56 10.95 7.62 -13.37
C GLU A 56 10.84 7.91 -11.87
N ASN A 57 11.09 9.16 -11.46
CA ASN A 57 10.94 9.56 -10.07
C ASN A 57 9.48 9.47 -9.59
N TYR A 58 8.50 9.91 -10.39
CA TYR A 58 7.09 9.74 -10.04
C TYR A 58 6.70 8.26 -9.94
N ILE A 59 7.07 7.45 -10.93
CA ILE A 59 6.79 6.01 -10.94
C ILE A 59 7.38 5.35 -9.69
N ASN A 60 8.67 5.58 -9.41
CA ASN A 60 9.36 5.01 -8.25
C ASN A 60 8.69 5.41 -6.94
N ASN A 61 8.27 6.68 -6.79
CA ASN A 61 7.57 7.13 -5.60
C ASN A 61 6.25 6.37 -5.39
N PHE A 62 5.44 6.19 -6.45
CA PHE A 62 4.20 5.42 -6.35
C PHE A 62 4.45 3.93 -6.06
N VAL A 63 5.47 3.33 -6.67
CA VAL A 63 5.86 1.93 -6.38
C VAL A 63 6.31 1.78 -4.94
N ILE A 64 7.14 2.69 -4.41
CA ILE A 64 7.64 2.64 -3.03
C ILE A 64 6.47 2.80 -2.05
N ILE A 65 5.63 3.81 -2.24
CA ILE A 65 4.47 4.06 -1.38
C ILE A 65 3.50 2.87 -1.43
N GLY A 66 3.20 2.37 -2.63
CA GLY A 66 2.35 1.20 -2.83
C GLY A 66 2.91 -0.06 -2.17
N SER A 67 4.23 -0.28 -2.24
CA SER A 67 4.93 -1.39 -1.60
C SER A 67 4.84 -1.34 -0.08
N ILE A 68 5.03 -0.15 0.52
CA ILE A 68 4.92 0.04 1.97
C ILE A 68 3.49 -0.23 2.43
N LEU A 69 2.49 0.35 1.75
CA LEU A 69 1.07 0.15 2.06
C LEU A 69 0.68 -1.33 1.96
N PHE A 70 1.09 -1.99 0.89
CA PHE A 70 0.84 -3.41 0.67
C PHE A 70 1.54 -4.29 1.72
N GLY A 71 2.81 -4.02 2.00
CA GLY A 71 3.60 -4.76 2.98
C GLY A 71 3.03 -4.66 4.40
N VAL A 72 2.63 -3.45 4.83
CA VAL A 72 1.95 -3.25 6.13
C VAL A 72 0.60 -3.97 6.17
N GLY A 73 -0.14 -3.97 5.06
CA GLY A 73 -1.38 -4.73 4.91
C GLY A 73 -1.18 -6.24 5.12
N ILE A 74 -0.21 -6.84 4.42
CA ILE A 74 0.15 -8.26 4.60
C ILE A 74 0.58 -8.54 6.02
N LEU A 75 1.51 -7.75 6.56
CA LEU A 75 2.09 -7.99 7.88
C LEU A 75 0.99 -8.00 8.96
N THR A 76 0.03 -7.08 8.86
CA THR A 76 -1.08 -7.02 9.81
C THR A 76 -2.06 -8.19 9.63
N GLY A 77 -2.30 -8.63 8.39
CA GLY A 77 -3.10 -9.82 8.11
C GLY A 77 -2.48 -11.08 8.71
N VAL A 78 -1.17 -11.27 8.52
CA VAL A 78 -0.41 -12.39 9.11
C VAL A 78 -0.43 -12.32 10.63
N PHE A 79 -0.22 -11.15 11.22
CA PHE A 79 -0.25 -10.98 12.68
C PHE A 79 -1.61 -11.34 13.28
N THR A 80 -2.69 -10.91 12.61
CA THR A 80 -4.07 -11.24 13.00
C THR A 80 -4.31 -12.74 12.92
N TYR A 81 -3.85 -13.40 11.85
CA TYR A 81 -3.98 -14.84 11.66
C TYR A 81 -3.24 -15.64 12.76
N ILE A 82 -1.97 -15.32 13.00
CA ILE A 82 -1.15 -15.97 14.05
C ILE A 82 -1.80 -15.80 15.42
N LYS A 83 -2.25 -14.59 15.75
CA LYS A 83 -2.90 -14.32 17.05
C LYS A 83 -4.22 -15.08 17.20
N SER A 84 -5.03 -15.15 16.15
CA SER A 84 -6.27 -15.94 16.14
C SER A 84 -6.01 -17.42 16.34
N PHE A 85 -4.94 -17.95 15.74
CA PHE A 85 -4.54 -19.35 15.88
C PHE A 85 -4.04 -19.65 17.30
N SER A 86 -3.19 -18.78 17.87
CA SER A 86 -2.65 -18.95 19.23
C SER A 86 -3.71 -18.82 20.32
N LEU A 87 -4.77 -18.02 20.12
CA LEU A 87 -5.87 -17.91 21.06
C LEU A 87 -6.75 -19.15 21.06
N LYS A 88 -7.01 -19.72 19.87
CA LYS A 88 -7.80 -20.94 19.74
C LYS A 88 -7.18 -22.13 20.47
N GLY A 89 -5.85 -22.27 20.42
CA GLY A 89 -5.13 -23.32 21.14
C GLY A 89 -5.17 -23.22 22.68
N ASN A 90 -5.48 -22.05 23.26
CA ASN A 90 -5.62 -21.90 24.72
C ASN A 90 -7.05 -22.19 25.21
N GLU A 91 -8.07 -21.99 24.37
CA GLU A 91 -9.47 -22.30 24.71
C GLU A 91 -9.68 -23.83 24.77
N ASP A 92 -9.09 -24.58 23.84
CA ASP A 92 -9.16 -26.05 23.78
C ASP A 92 -8.51 -26.74 25.02
N VAL A 93 -7.58 -26.07 25.69
CA VAL A 93 -6.93 -26.58 26.93
C VAL A 93 -7.79 -26.29 28.17
N SER A 94 -8.54 -25.17 28.18
CA SER A 94 -9.38 -24.79 29.32
C SER A 94 -10.74 -25.49 29.39
N GLU A 95 -11.19 -26.12 28.30
CA GLU A 95 -12.45 -26.89 28.26
C GLU A 95 -12.26 -28.37 28.66
N ASN A 96 -11.00 -28.80 28.81
CA ASN A 96 -10.64 -30.18 29.17
C ASN A 96 -10.13 -30.37 30.61
N ASP A 97 -10.23 -29.34 31.47
CA ASP A 97 -9.89 -29.39 32.91
C ASP A 97 -11.14 -29.26 33.80
#